data_AF-A0A8K0KBW8-F1
#
_entry.id   AF-A0A8K0KBW8-F1
#
_cell.length_a   1.000
_cell.length_b   1.000
_cell.length_c   1.000
_cell.angle_alpha   90.00
_cell.angle_beta   90.00
_cell.angle_gamma   90.00
#
_symmetry.space_group_name_H-M   'P 1'
#
loop_
_entity.id
_entity.type
_entity.pdbx_description
1 polymer ?
#
loop_
_entity_poly.entity_id
_entity_poly.type
_entity_poly.pdbx_seq_one_letter_code
_entity_poly.pdbx_strand_id
1 'polypeptide(L)'
;MEIPDSKVHMGACFSKVFNGCPLRIHCTASWIHPETRDEHILFAAEEGIYHLNLNELHETTIDQLYPRRTLWIYVIKDILMSLSGKTPQLYRHDLPGLVGKQSHRFSLHVNRIPERLVPRKFALTTKVPDTKGCSKACVGRNPYNGYKYLCGATPQGIFLMQWYDPLNKFMLLKHFECNLPNPLGVFEMILTPDEGEYPSVCVGVKRGYEQERRLKLDLININTAPVTGAMSSAWFHTNGGSGGSNDADMEDMDGTATVLPRRESINVVNVSQLDKDSVLVCYDNVVKIVNLQGKPRNTRKQLSELQFDFQIESTVCLKDSVLAFHKHGMQGRSFKNGEVTQEIVDKSHVYRLLGSDRLSKKKLPSWRVVVLESHLSRPIQREGTLTEEGADLYILAGHEASY
;
A
#
# COMPACT_ATOMS: atom_id res chain seq x y z
N MET A 1 19.51 45.33 10.29
CA MET A 1 19.96 44.60 9.10
C MET A 1 19.34 43.22 9.21
N GLU A 2 18.11 43.09 8.73
CA GLU A 2 17.41 41.80 8.71
C GLU A 2 18.06 40.93 7.63
N ILE A 3 18.49 39.74 8.02
CA ILE A 3 18.93 38.70 7.10
C ILE A 3 17.65 38.21 6.40
N PRO A 4 17.56 38.23 5.07
CA PRO A 4 16.38 37.71 4.41
C PRO A 4 16.36 36.19 4.60
N ASP A 5 15.32 35.67 5.25
CA ASP A 5 14.97 34.25 5.19
C ASP A 5 14.71 33.89 3.73
N SER A 6 15.73 33.36 3.06
CA SER A 6 15.56 32.73 1.76
C SER A 6 14.73 31.47 1.96
N LYS A 7 13.41 31.57 1.81
CA LYS A 7 12.55 30.41 1.57
C LYS A 7 12.90 29.81 0.21
N VAL A 8 13.98 29.04 0.19
CA VAL A 8 14.30 28.14 -0.91
C VAL A 8 13.13 27.17 -1.00
N HIS A 9 12.30 27.31 -2.03
CA HIS A 9 11.38 26.24 -2.41
C HIS A 9 12.27 25.11 -2.93
N MET A 10 12.67 24.19 -2.04
CA MET A 10 13.38 23.00 -2.45
C MET A 10 12.47 22.23 -3.41
N GLY A 11 12.85 22.20 -4.68
CA GLY A 11 12.18 21.38 -5.68
C GLY A 11 12.32 19.92 -5.31
N ALA A 12 11.24 19.14 -5.48
CA ALA A 12 11.33 17.70 -5.31
C ALA A 12 12.26 17.10 -6.37
N CYS A 13 13.05 16.10 -5.99
CA CYS A 13 13.94 15.40 -6.91
C CYS A 13 13.99 13.90 -6.62
N PHE A 14 14.29 13.12 -7.64
CA PHE A 14 14.64 11.71 -7.46
C PHE A 14 16.12 11.61 -7.08
N SER A 15 16.38 11.28 -5.81
CA SER A 15 17.73 11.05 -5.32
C SER A 15 18.08 9.58 -5.46
N LYS A 16 19.11 9.26 -6.26
CA LYS A 16 19.54 7.88 -6.46
C LYS A 16 20.22 7.35 -5.19
N VAL A 17 19.79 6.18 -4.73
CA VAL A 17 20.32 5.51 -3.51
C VAL A 17 21.03 4.19 -3.81
N PHE A 18 20.80 3.58 -4.97
CA PHE A 18 21.48 2.35 -5.37
C PHE A 18 21.61 2.28 -6.90
N ASN A 19 22.73 1.74 -7.39
CA ASN A 19 23.00 1.59 -8.83
C ASN A 19 22.84 0.12 -9.24
N GLY A 20 22.12 -0.15 -10.33
CA GLY A 20 22.07 -1.46 -10.97
C GLY A 20 21.61 -2.59 -10.05
N CYS A 21 20.54 -2.40 -9.28
CA CYS A 21 19.96 -3.41 -8.41
C CYS A 21 19.44 -4.60 -9.24
N PRO A 22 19.98 -5.82 -9.03
CA PRO A 22 19.54 -7.00 -9.78
C PRO A 22 18.21 -7.56 -9.28
N LEU A 23 17.72 -7.06 -8.14
CA LEU A 23 16.54 -7.61 -7.49
C LEU A 23 15.26 -7.19 -8.21
N ARG A 24 14.38 -8.16 -8.46
CA ARG A 24 13.00 -7.89 -8.84
C ARG A 24 12.18 -7.55 -7.60
N ILE A 25 11.98 -6.26 -7.33
CA ILE A 25 11.31 -5.75 -6.13
C ILE A 25 9.80 -5.65 -6.35
N HIS A 26 9.03 -6.20 -5.41
CA HIS A 26 7.57 -6.14 -5.40
C HIS A 26 7.03 -4.95 -4.61
N CYS A 27 7.60 -4.70 -3.43
CA CYS A 27 7.26 -3.52 -2.62
C CYS A 27 8.36 -3.16 -1.62
N THR A 28 8.23 -1.98 -1.00
CA THR A 28 9.17 -1.47 0.00
C THR A 28 8.49 -1.06 1.30
N ALA A 29 9.24 -1.09 2.40
CA ALA A 29 8.86 -0.50 3.68
C ALA A 29 10.08 0.21 4.29
N SER A 30 9.86 1.09 5.26
CA SER A 30 10.91 1.80 5.99
C SER A 30 10.97 1.35 7.43
N TRP A 31 12.17 1.34 8.01
CA TRP A 31 12.37 1.00 9.42
C TRP A 31 13.51 1.84 10.00
N ILE A 32 13.41 2.19 11.28
CA ILE A 32 14.47 2.87 12.01
C ILE A 32 14.97 1.92 13.07
N HIS A 33 16.26 1.58 13.02
CA HIS A 33 16.84 0.68 13.99
C HIS A 33 16.66 1.25 15.41
N PRO A 34 16.13 0.48 16.38
CA PRO A 34 15.76 1.00 17.70
C PRO A 34 16.96 1.51 18.50
N GLU A 35 18.12 0.87 18.33
CA GLU A 35 19.37 1.19 19.03
C GLU A 35 20.22 2.24 18.28
N THR A 36 20.73 1.91 17.09
CA THR A 36 21.61 2.80 16.30
C THR A 36 20.92 4.04 15.74
N ARG A 37 19.59 3.99 15.56
CA ARG A 37 18.78 5.03 14.89
C ARG A 37 19.00 5.18 13.40
N ASP A 38 19.68 4.21 12.78
CA ASP A 38 19.87 4.20 11.34
C ASP A 38 18.55 3.96 10.60
N GLU A 39 18.42 4.63 9.46
CA GLU A 39 17.25 4.50 8.60
C GLU A 39 17.49 3.41 7.56
N HIS A 40 16.62 2.41 7.55
CA HIS A 40 16.68 1.31 6.59
C HIS A 40 15.48 1.34 5.65
N ILE A 41 15.76 1.10 4.37
CA ILE A 41 14.72 0.70 3.40
C ILE A 41 14.75 -0.82 3.31
N LEU A 42 13.58 -1.44 3.52
CA LEU A 42 13.37 -2.86 3.34
C LEU A 42 12.75 -3.11 1.98
N PHE A 43 13.21 -4.16 1.29
CA PHE A 43 12.72 -4.57 -0.02
C PHE A 43 12.13 -5.97 0.06
N ALA A 44 10.89 -6.12 -0.39
CA ALA A 44 10.30 -7.41 -0.69
C ALA A 44 10.59 -7.75 -2.15
N ALA A 45 11.32 -8.83 -2.41
CA ALA A 45 11.74 -9.22 -3.74
C ALA A 45 11.40 -10.68 -4.06
N GLU A 46 11.57 -11.04 -5.33
CA GLU A 46 11.32 -12.40 -5.82
C GLU A 46 12.17 -13.46 -5.10
N GLU A 47 13.37 -13.09 -4.64
CA GLU A 47 14.33 -14.00 -4.00
C GLU A 47 14.32 -13.93 -2.47
N GLY A 48 13.79 -12.85 -1.90
CA GLY A 48 13.93 -12.61 -0.47
C GLY A 48 13.46 -11.25 0.01
N ILE A 49 13.66 -11.05 1.31
CA ILE A 49 13.60 -9.75 1.97
C ILE A 49 15.02 -9.24 2.09
N TYR A 50 15.25 -8.01 1.67
CA TYR A 50 16.54 -7.35 1.73
C TYR A 50 16.43 -6.01 2.47
N HIS A 51 17.55 -5.44 2.89
CA HIS A 51 17.61 -4.09 3.42
C HIS A 51 18.78 -3.27 2.88
N LEU A 52 18.60 -1.96 2.85
CA LEU A 52 19.64 -0.96 2.58
C LEU A 52 19.67 0.04 3.74
N ASN A 53 20.85 0.28 4.30
CA ASN A 53 21.06 1.32 5.31
C ASN A 53 21.30 2.67 4.61
N LEU A 54 20.41 3.64 4.82
CA LEU A 54 20.50 4.98 4.23
C LEU A 54 21.58 5.85 4.91
N ASN A 55 22.04 5.47 6.10
CA ASN A 55 23.14 6.15 6.77
C ASN A 55 24.51 5.71 6.20
N GLU A 56 24.58 4.54 5.57
CA GLU A 56 25.81 3.91 5.06
C GLU A 56 25.79 3.71 3.54
N LEU A 57 25.23 4.68 2.79
CA LEU A 57 25.10 4.58 1.32
C LEU A 57 26.43 4.38 0.58
N HIS A 58 27.55 4.73 1.19
CA HIS A 58 28.88 4.56 0.62
C HIS A 58 29.31 3.09 0.51
N GLU A 59 28.67 2.18 1.25
CA GLU A 59 29.00 0.76 1.20
C GLU A 59 28.43 0.07 -0.05
N THR A 60 27.43 0.66 -0.71
CA THR A 60 26.80 0.16 -1.96
C THR A 60 26.33 -1.31 -1.88
N THR A 61 25.96 -1.78 -0.69
CA THR A 61 25.50 -3.14 -0.44
C THR A 61 24.02 -3.17 -0.08
N ILE A 62 23.37 -4.27 -0.45
CA ILE A 62 22.01 -4.61 -0.03
C ILE A 62 22.08 -6.02 0.56
N ASP A 63 21.80 -6.16 1.86
CA ASP A 63 21.91 -7.46 2.53
C ASP A 63 20.57 -8.18 2.61
N GLN A 64 20.62 -9.50 2.43
CA GLN A 64 19.45 -10.38 2.41
C GLN A 64 19.05 -10.84 3.82
N LEU A 65 17.96 -10.33 4.37
CA LEU A 65 17.43 -10.72 5.69
C LEU A 65 16.70 -12.08 5.69
N TYR A 66 15.96 -12.39 4.62
CA TYR A 66 15.15 -13.61 4.56
C TYR A 66 15.11 -14.20 3.14
N PRO A 67 15.65 -15.40 2.89
CA PRO A 67 15.79 -15.96 1.55
C PRO A 67 14.53 -16.71 1.10
N ARG A 68 13.40 -16.00 1.04
CA ARG A 68 12.17 -16.52 0.43
C ARG A 68 11.47 -15.41 -0.32
N ARG A 69 10.96 -15.73 -1.51
CA ARG A 69 10.05 -14.88 -2.28
C ARG A 69 9.05 -14.17 -1.40
N THR A 70 9.05 -12.84 -1.42
CA THR A 70 8.17 -12.00 -0.61
C THR A 70 7.46 -11.00 -1.51
N LEU A 71 6.13 -10.97 -1.43
CA LEU A 71 5.29 -10.11 -2.28
C LEU A 71 4.87 -8.82 -1.59
N TRP A 72 4.75 -8.87 -0.27
CA TRP A 72 4.23 -7.78 0.55
C TRP A 72 4.99 -7.74 1.87
N ILE A 73 5.30 -6.54 2.34
CA ILE A 73 5.90 -6.28 3.64
C ILE A 73 5.22 -5.10 4.33
N TYR A 74 5.22 -5.13 5.67
CA TYR A 74 4.77 -4.03 6.50
C TYR A 74 5.51 -4.04 7.83
N VAL A 75 5.98 -2.87 8.26
CA VAL A 75 6.72 -2.72 9.52
C VAL A 75 5.84 -2.05 10.57
N ILE A 76 5.86 -2.60 11.78
CA ILE A 76 5.26 -1.99 12.95
C ILE A 76 6.18 -2.14 14.16
N LYS A 77 6.64 -1.00 14.69
CA LYS A 77 7.76 -0.95 15.64
C LYS A 77 8.98 -1.66 15.02
N ASP A 78 9.40 -2.77 15.63
CA ASP A 78 10.56 -3.58 15.22
C ASP A 78 10.14 -4.93 14.64
N ILE A 79 8.84 -5.09 14.35
CA ILE A 79 8.28 -6.31 13.78
C ILE A 79 7.95 -6.08 12.32
N LEU A 80 8.53 -6.91 11.46
CA LEU A 80 8.21 -6.98 10.05
C LEU A 80 7.20 -8.10 9.81
N MET A 81 6.05 -7.74 9.23
CA MET A 81 5.09 -8.68 8.67
C MET A 81 5.38 -8.86 7.18
N SER A 82 5.30 -10.10 6.68
CA SER A 82 5.53 -10.37 5.26
C SER A 82 4.57 -11.40 4.68
N LEU A 83 4.20 -11.28 3.41
CA LEU A 83 3.59 -12.35 2.63
C LEU A 83 4.67 -13.06 1.82
N SER A 84 5.06 -14.24 2.27
CA SER A 84 6.23 -14.95 1.74
C SER A 84 5.96 -16.41 1.36
N GLY A 85 6.73 -16.92 0.40
CA GLY A 85 6.74 -18.31 -0.06
C GLY A 85 6.00 -18.57 -1.38
N LYS A 86 6.13 -19.81 -1.90
CA LYS A 86 5.49 -20.25 -3.16
C LYS A 86 3.98 -20.23 -3.08
N THR A 87 3.43 -20.67 -1.95
CA THR A 87 2.05 -20.42 -1.56
C THR A 87 2.11 -19.33 -0.50
N PRO A 88 1.85 -18.06 -0.86
CA PRO A 88 2.10 -16.96 0.05
C PRO A 88 1.33 -17.13 1.36
N GLN A 89 1.99 -16.80 2.46
CA GLN A 89 1.47 -16.92 3.82
C GLN A 89 2.07 -15.78 4.65
N LEU A 90 1.38 -15.35 5.70
CA LEU A 90 1.93 -14.36 6.63
C LEU A 90 3.06 -14.94 7.48
N TYR A 91 4.15 -14.19 7.55
CA TYR A 91 5.26 -14.40 8.48
C TYR A 91 5.44 -13.15 9.34
N ARG A 92 5.85 -13.38 10.57
CA ARG A 92 6.33 -12.36 11.51
C ARG A 92 7.84 -12.50 11.63
N HIS A 93 8.54 -11.39 11.51
CA HIS A 93 9.99 -11.30 11.59
C HIS A 93 10.38 -10.29 12.67
N ASP A 94 11.36 -10.65 13.49
CA ASP A 94 12.01 -9.75 14.46
C ASP A 94 13.19 -9.04 13.78
N LEU A 95 13.01 -7.76 13.43
CA LEU A 95 13.99 -7.02 12.62
C LEU A 95 15.36 -6.87 13.29
N PRO A 96 15.46 -6.42 14.56
CA PRO A 96 16.75 -6.28 15.23
C PRO A 96 17.54 -7.59 15.24
N GLY A 97 16.87 -8.70 15.56
CA GLY A 97 17.51 -10.01 15.54
C GLY A 97 17.95 -10.45 14.14
N LEU A 98 17.18 -10.16 13.08
CA LEU A 98 17.55 -10.53 11.70
C LEU A 98 18.74 -9.73 11.19
N VAL A 99 18.77 -8.42 11.46
CA VAL A 99 19.89 -7.54 11.08
C VAL A 99 21.14 -7.88 11.87
N GLY A 100 21.02 -8.07 13.20
CA GLY A 100 22.15 -8.44 14.06
C GLY A 100 22.82 -9.78 13.70
N LYS A 101 22.06 -10.75 13.16
CA LYS A 101 22.63 -12.02 12.68
C LYS A 101 23.61 -11.85 11.50
N GLN A 102 23.45 -10.82 10.68
CA GLN A 102 24.34 -10.55 9.54
C GLN A 102 25.71 -10.04 10.01
N SER A 103 25.72 -9.20 11.05
CA SER A 103 26.93 -8.55 11.58
C SER A 103 27.94 -9.56 12.16
N HIS A 104 27.48 -10.73 12.62
CA HIS A 104 28.35 -11.78 13.18
C HIS A 104 28.93 -12.77 12.16
N ARG A 105 28.90 -12.50 10.84
CA ARG A 105 29.55 -13.38 9.85
C ARG A 105 31.05 -13.60 10.05
N PHE A 106 31.72 -12.78 10.88
CA PHE A 106 33.13 -12.93 11.22
C PHE A 106 33.41 -13.61 12.58
N SER A 107 32.41 -14.13 13.28
CA SER A 107 32.58 -14.75 14.60
C SER A 107 32.17 -16.24 14.61
N LEU A 108 33.20 -17.08 14.50
CA LEU A 108 33.30 -18.47 14.97
C LEU A 108 32.34 -19.54 14.41
N HIS A 109 32.96 -20.61 13.90
CA HIS A 109 32.35 -21.91 13.67
C HIS A 109 31.77 -22.48 14.97
N VAL A 110 30.50 -22.19 15.25
CA VAL A 110 29.73 -22.94 16.26
C VAL A 110 28.52 -23.55 15.56
N ASN A 111 28.40 -24.87 15.70
CA ASN A 111 27.36 -25.71 15.11
C ASN A 111 25.99 -25.02 15.11
N ARG A 112 25.54 -24.58 13.93
CA ARG A 112 24.21 -23.98 13.73
C ARG A 112 23.17 -25.02 14.14
N ILE A 113 22.47 -24.79 15.26
CA ILE A 113 21.27 -25.53 15.60
C ILE A 113 20.25 -25.27 14.47
N PRO A 114 19.74 -26.30 13.78
CA PRO A 114 18.71 -26.14 12.75
C PRO A 114 17.54 -25.32 13.29
N GLU A 115 17.02 -24.36 12.51
CA GLU A 115 15.90 -23.48 12.94
C GLU A 115 14.67 -24.26 13.42
N ARG A 116 14.52 -25.52 13.00
CA ARG A 116 13.45 -26.44 13.43
C ARG A 116 13.55 -26.86 14.91
N LEU A 117 14.72 -26.74 15.53
CA LEU A 117 15.00 -27.12 16.92
C LEU A 117 15.01 -25.92 17.88
N VAL A 118 14.94 -24.70 17.36
CA VAL A 118 14.82 -23.49 18.19
C VAL A 118 13.40 -23.43 18.75
N PRO A 119 13.20 -23.36 20.08
CA PRO A 119 11.87 -23.17 20.64
C PRO A 119 11.21 -21.94 20.02
N ARG A 120 9.92 -22.05 19.65
CA ARG A 120 9.19 -20.98 18.93
C ARG A 120 9.30 -19.60 19.57
N LYS A 121 9.54 -19.52 20.88
CA LYS A 121 9.73 -18.27 21.64
C LYS A 121 11.00 -17.49 21.24
N PHE A 122 12.00 -18.16 20.66
CA PHE A 122 13.27 -17.57 20.23
C PHE A 122 13.44 -17.54 18.69
N ALA A 123 12.41 -17.94 17.96
CA ALA A 123 12.45 -17.91 16.50
C ALA A 123 12.33 -16.46 16.01
N LEU A 124 13.37 -15.96 15.34
CA LEU A 124 13.36 -14.63 14.72
C LEU A 124 12.33 -14.50 13.60
N THR A 125 11.90 -15.63 13.03
CA THR A 125 10.87 -15.68 11.99
C THR A 125 9.87 -16.77 12.33
N THR A 126 8.59 -16.42 12.37
CA THR A 126 7.50 -17.33 12.71
C THR A 126 6.37 -17.23 11.70
N LYS A 127 5.84 -18.38 11.27
CA LYS A 127 4.64 -18.44 10.44
C LYS A 127 3.41 -18.05 11.24
N VAL A 128 2.53 -17.26 10.65
CA VAL A 128 1.21 -17.00 11.20
C VAL A 128 0.27 -18.12 10.74
N PRO A 129 -0.39 -18.85 11.65
CA PRO A 129 -1.31 -19.93 11.28
C PRO A 129 -2.49 -19.40 10.47
N ASP A 130 -3.17 -20.28 9.73
CA ASP A 130 -4.45 -20.00 9.06
C ASP A 130 -4.45 -18.84 8.04
N THR A 131 -3.27 -18.53 7.48
CA THR A 131 -3.07 -17.45 6.49
C THR A 131 -2.49 -17.96 5.17
N LYS A 132 -2.48 -19.28 4.96
CA LYS A 132 -1.90 -19.91 3.77
C LYS A 132 -2.75 -19.58 2.54
N GLY A 133 -2.10 -19.22 1.44
CA GLY A 133 -2.76 -18.82 0.20
C GLY A 133 -3.18 -17.35 0.19
N CYS A 134 -2.74 -16.55 1.16
CA CYS A 134 -3.06 -15.13 1.20
C CYS A 134 -2.46 -14.39 -0.01
N SER A 135 -3.30 -13.84 -0.86
CA SER A 135 -2.92 -13.22 -2.13
C SER A 135 -2.64 -11.72 -2.03
N LYS A 136 -3.34 -11.02 -1.12
CA LYS A 136 -3.14 -9.60 -0.81
C LYS A 136 -3.29 -9.37 0.68
N ALA A 137 -2.58 -8.37 1.19
CA ALA A 137 -2.76 -7.87 2.55
C ALA A 137 -2.72 -6.35 2.56
N CYS A 138 -3.45 -5.75 3.49
CA CYS A 138 -3.41 -4.32 3.76
C CYS A 138 -3.44 -4.08 5.27
N VAL A 139 -2.95 -2.92 5.70
CA VAL A 139 -2.91 -2.51 7.11
C VAL A 139 -3.52 -1.13 7.23
N GLY A 140 -4.37 -0.95 8.26
CA GLY A 140 -5.07 0.29 8.51
C GLY A 140 -5.01 0.64 10.00
N ARG A 141 -4.78 1.91 10.31
CA ARG A 141 -4.86 2.43 11.67
C ARG A 141 -6.19 3.17 11.82
N ASN A 142 -7.06 2.68 12.68
CA ASN A 142 -8.28 3.35 13.05
C ASN A 142 -7.92 4.70 13.73
N PRO A 143 -8.31 5.84 13.14
CA PRO A 143 -7.94 7.15 13.68
C PRO A 143 -8.72 7.52 14.95
N TYR A 144 -9.81 6.82 15.27
CA TYR A 144 -10.72 7.15 16.37
C TYR A 144 -10.33 6.48 17.69
N ASN A 145 -9.92 5.21 17.63
CA ASN A 145 -9.51 4.43 18.81
C ASN A 145 -8.01 4.08 18.80
N GLY A 146 -7.29 4.35 17.70
CA GLY A 146 -5.87 4.08 17.57
C GLY A 146 -5.50 2.63 17.27
N TYR A 147 -6.47 1.71 17.20
CA TYR A 147 -6.23 0.31 16.88
C TYR A 147 -5.70 0.15 15.46
N LYS A 148 -4.82 -0.84 15.29
CA LYS A 148 -4.20 -1.16 14.00
C LYS A 148 -4.66 -2.53 13.58
N TYR A 149 -5.21 -2.62 12.39
CA TYR A 149 -5.74 -3.83 11.82
C TYR A 149 -4.86 -4.29 10.66
N LEU A 150 -4.70 -5.60 10.51
CA LEU A 150 -4.11 -6.25 9.34
C LEU A 150 -5.18 -7.13 8.74
N CYS A 151 -5.48 -6.90 7.48
CA CYS A 151 -6.46 -7.65 6.71
C CYS A 151 -5.73 -8.43 5.61
N GLY A 152 -6.13 -9.67 5.36
CA GLY A 152 -5.57 -10.47 4.27
C GLY A 152 -6.63 -11.27 3.51
N ALA A 153 -6.44 -11.36 2.21
CA ALA A 153 -7.34 -12.00 1.26
C ALA A 153 -6.84 -13.41 0.91
N THR A 154 -7.65 -14.42 1.17
CA THR A 154 -7.38 -15.84 0.90
C THR A 154 -8.42 -16.40 -0.08
N PRO A 155 -8.21 -17.59 -0.66
CA PRO A 155 -9.22 -18.20 -1.54
C PRO A 155 -10.56 -18.47 -0.86
N GLN A 156 -10.60 -18.56 0.48
CA GLN A 156 -11.82 -18.82 1.26
C GLN A 156 -12.52 -17.53 1.72
N GLY A 157 -11.90 -16.37 1.55
CA GLY A 157 -12.41 -15.09 2.03
C GLY A 157 -11.33 -14.25 2.70
N ILE A 158 -11.69 -13.51 3.73
CA ILE A 158 -10.82 -12.53 4.40
C ILE A 158 -10.54 -12.96 5.83
N PHE A 159 -9.33 -12.72 6.32
CA PHE A 159 -9.04 -12.72 7.76
C PHE A 159 -8.71 -11.30 8.23
N LEU A 160 -9.13 -10.99 9.45
CA LEU A 160 -8.85 -9.73 10.12
C LEU A 160 -8.08 -9.99 11.42
N MET A 161 -6.98 -9.27 11.60
CA MET A 161 -6.16 -9.31 12.80
C MET A 161 -6.00 -7.92 13.40
N GLN A 162 -5.80 -7.82 14.71
CA GLN A 162 -5.52 -6.57 15.41
C GLN A 162 -4.17 -6.62 16.11
N TRP A 163 -3.42 -5.53 16.02
CA TRP A 163 -2.16 -5.38 16.74
C TRP A 163 -2.39 -5.34 18.25
N TYR A 164 -1.73 -6.24 18.98
CA TYR A 164 -1.72 -6.26 20.43
C TYR A 164 -0.35 -5.84 20.96
N ASP A 165 -0.27 -4.60 21.43
CA ASP A 165 0.98 -3.97 21.90
C ASP A 165 1.75 -4.76 22.97
N PRO A 166 1.11 -5.33 24.03
CA PRO A 166 1.83 -6.07 25.06
C PRO A 166 2.59 -7.30 24.56
N LEU A 167 2.14 -7.91 23.44
CA LEU A 167 2.79 -9.09 22.86
C LEU A 167 3.54 -8.79 21.55
N ASN A 168 3.54 -7.54 21.09
CA ASN A 168 4.10 -7.12 19.80
C ASN A 168 3.75 -8.10 18.66
N LYS A 169 2.45 -8.41 18.53
CA LYS A 169 1.93 -9.34 17.53
C LYS A 169 0.51 -8.98 17.10
N PHE A 170 0.18 -9.34 15.87
CA PHE A 170 -1.20 -9.34 15.38
C PHE A 170 -1.94 -10.57 15.92
N MET A 171 -3.08 -10.32 16.55
CA MET A 171 -4.01 -11.31 17.06
C MET A 171 -5.15 -11.48 16.06
N LEU A 172 -5.45 -12.72 15.67
CA LEU A 172 -6.61 -13.01 14.84
C LEU A 172 -7.90 -12.59 15.58
N LEU A 173 -8.74 -11.81 14.90
CA LEU A 173 -10.05 -11.42 15.37
C LEU A 173 -11.15 -12.26 14.73
N LYS A 174 -11.15 -12.32 13.39
CA LYS A 174 -12.26 -12.90 12.64
C LYS A 174 -11.80 -13.44 11.29
N HIS A 175 -12.41 -14.56 10.88
CA HIS A 175 -12.46 -14.99 9.49
C HIS A 175 -13.83 -14.64 8.91
N PHE A 176 -13.84 -14.12 7.69
CA PHE A 176 -15.05 -13.75 6.96
C PHE A 176 -15.04 -14.45 5.61
N GLU A 177 -15.87 -15.48 5.48
CA GLU A 177 -15.99 -16.26 4.26
C GLU A 177 -16.73 -15.46 3.19
N CYS A 178 -16.11 -15.29 2.02
CA CYS A 178 -16.70 -14.59 0.90
C CYS A 178 -15.97 -14.91 -0.40
N ASN A 179 -16.67 -14.72 -1.52
CA ASN A 179 -16.06 -14.82 -2.84
C ASN A 179 -15.39 -13.49 -3.18
N LEU A 180 -14.06 -13.53 -3.36
CA LEU A 180 -13.28 -12.38 -3.77
C LEU A 180 -13.17 -12.31 -5.30
N PRO A 181 -13.13 -11.10 -5.89
CA PRO A 181 -12.81 -10.93 -7.30
C PRO A 181 -11.48 -11.59 -7.67
N ASN A 182 -11.42 -12.20 -8.86
CA ASN A 182 -10.19 -12.77 -9.41
C ASN A 182 -10.01 -12.31 -10.86
N PRO A 183 -8.99 -11.49 -11.19
CA PRO A 183 -7.93 -11.00 -10.28
C PRO A 183 -8.44 -9.96 -9.27
N LEU A 184 -7.86 -9.97 -8.06
CA LEU A 184 -8.18 -9.02 -7.01
C LEU A 184 -7.40 -7.71 -7.23
N GLY A 185 -7.98 -6.77 -7.98
CA GLY A 185 -7.34 -5.49 -8.32
C GLY A 185 -7.19 -4.53 -7.13
N VAL A 186 -8.26 -4.36 -6.36
CA VAL A 186 -8.32 -3.45 -5.20
C VAL A 186 -8.42 -4.26 -3.91
N PHE A 187 -7.72 -3.83 -2.86
CA PHE A 187 -7.83 -4.44 -1.52
C PHE A 187 -7.45 -3.42 -0.45
N GLU A 188 -8.36 -2.50 -0.14
CA GLU A 188 -8.11 -1.36 0.75
C GLU A 188 -9.06 -1.37 1.95
N MET A 189 -8.54 -1.16 3.16
CA MET A 189 -9.38 -1.03 4.36
C MET A 189 -9.95 0.37 4.47
N ILE A 190 -11.26 0.45 4.72
CA ILE A 190 -11.99 1.69 4.95
C ILE A 190 -12.44 1.73 6.41
N LEU A 191 -12.01 2.78 7.11
CA LEU A 191 -12.21 2.98 8.54
C LEU A 191 -13.21 4.11 8.76
N THR A 192 -14.42 3.76 9.17
CA THR A 192 -15.52 4.67 9.45
C THR A 192 -15.85 4.66 10.93
N PRO A 193 -16.11 5.81 11.57
CA PRO A 193 -16.41 5.88 13.00
C PRO A 193 -17.78 5.28 13.33
N ASP A 194 -18.73 5.36 12.38
CA ASP A 194 -20.15 5.13 12.64
C ASP A 194 -20.68 3.79 12.08
N GLU A 195 -19.91 3.03 11.29
CA GLU A 195 -20.38 1.80 10.60
C GLU A 195 -20.03 0.47 11.28
N GLY A 196 -19.40 0.48 12.46
CA GLY A 196 -19.16 -0.74 13.25
C GLY A 196 -17.84 -0.78 14.02
N GLU A 197 -17.54 -1.94 14.60
CA GLU A 197 -16.34 -2.19 15.42
C GLU A 197 -15.07 -2.38 14.56
N TYR A 198 -15.22 -3.03 13.41
CA TYR A 198 -14.16 -3.41 12.48
C TYR A 198 -14.21 -2.61 11.17
N PRO A 199 -13.06 -2.44 10.48
CA PRO A 199 -13.02 -1.83 9.16
C PRO A 199 -13.83 -2.62 8.12
N SER A 200 -14.37 -1.90 7.15
CA SER A 200 -14.85 -2.47 5.88
C SER A 200 -13.67 -2.62 4.90
N VAL A 201 -13.79 -3.49 3.90
CA VAL A 201 -12.74 -3.71 2.90
C VAL A 201 -13.26 -3.45 1.49
N CYS A 202 -12.67 -2.49 0.79
CA CYS A 202 -12.94 -2.24 -0.62
C CYS A 202 -12.19 -3.26 -1.48
N VAL A 203 -12.92 -4.02 -2.29
CA VAL A 203 -12.36 -5.07 -3.18
C VAL A 203 -12.50 -4.75 -4.67
N GLY A 204 -13.13 -3.63 -5.01
CA GLY A 204 -13.30 -3.20 -6.40
C GLY A 204 -14.02 -1.86 -6.52
N VAL A 205 -13.89 -1.24 -7.70
CA VAL A 205 -14.63 -0.03 -8.09
C VAL A 205 -15.18 -0.21 -9.50
N LYS A 206 -16.44 0.23 -9.71
CA LYS A 206 -17.17 0.14 -10.98
C LYS A 206 -17.78 1.49 -11.33
N ARG A 207 -18.14 1.71 -12.60
CA ARG A 207 -18.93 2.89 -13.00
C ARG A 207 -20.37 2.76 -12.46
N GLY A 208 -20.93 3.87 -11.97
CA GLY A 208 -22.35 3.97 -11.61
C GLY A 208 -23.25 3.99 -12.85
N TYR A 209 -24.54 3.69 -12.68
CA TYR A 209 -25.54 3.75 -13.77
C TYR A 209 -26.07 5.17 -13.99
N GLU A 210 -26.23 5.94 -12.92
CA GLU A 210 -26.67 7.33 -12.97
C GLU A 210 -25.48 8.28 -12.96
N GLN A 211 -25.39 9.11 -14.01
CA GLN A 211 -24.35 10.13 -14.24
C GLN A 211 -22.93 9.52 -14.38
N GLU A 212 -22.24 9.81 -15.50
CA GLU A 212 -20.84 9.39 -15.77
C GLU A 212 -19.83 9.72 -14.65
N ARG A 213 -20.26 10.55 -13.68
CA ARG A 213 -19.46 10.99 -12.54
C ARG A 213 -19.53 10.10 -11.31
N ARG A 214 -20.56 9.24 -11.14
CA ARG A 214 -20.72 8.40 -9.95
C ARG A 214 -19.92 7.11 -10.06
N LEU A 215 -19.25 6.72 -8.98
CA LEU A 215 -18.56 5.44 -8.85
C LEU A 215 -19.39 4.50 -7.97
N LYS A 216 -19.17 3.20 -8.08
CA LYS A 216 -19.65 2.20 -7.12
C LYS A 216 -18.45 1.51 -6.49
N LEU A 217 -18.29 1.67 -5.18
CA LEU A 217 -17.31 0.93 -4.39
C LEU A 217 -17.91 -0.42 -3.98
N ASP A 218 -17.22 -1.52 -4.27
CA ASP A 218 -17.59 -2.84 -3.77
C ASP A 218 -16.95 -3.02 -2.39
N LEU A 219 -17.73 -2.75 -1.34
CA LEU A 219 -17.29 -2.81 0.06
C LEU A 219 -17.78 -4.11 0.73
N ILE A 220 -16.87 -4.81 1.40
CA ILE A 220 -17.17 -5.95 2.26
C ILE A 220 -17.22 -5.45 3.70
N ASN A 221 -18.40 -5.49 4.31
CA ASN A 221 -18.57 -5.16 5.73
C ASN A 221 -18.28 -6.40 6.59
N ILE A 222 -17.19 -6.37 7.36
CA ILE A 222 -16.77 -7.48 8.22
C ILE A 222 -17.62 -7.58 9.50
N ASN A 223 -18.37 -6.53 9.85
CA ASN A 223 -19.20 -6.48 11.06
C ASN A 223 -20.50 -7.29 10.93
N THR A 224 -20.95 -7.60 9.71
CA THR A 224 -22.15 -8.41 9.50
C THR A 224 -21.88 -9.88 9.83
N ALA A 225 -22.90 -10.58 10.31
CA ALA A 225 -22.81 -12.03 10.53
C ALA A 225 -22.70 -12.74 9.17
N PRO A 226 -21.79 -13.72 9.01
CA PRO A 226 -21.78 -14.56 7.83
C PRO A 226 -23.12 -15.31 7.79
N VAL A 227 -23.92 -15.10 6.74
CA VAL A 227 -25.21 -15.78 6.58
C VAL A 227 -24.91 -17.24 6.23
N THR A 228 -24.86 -18.10 7.25
CA THR A 228 -24.66 -19.54 7.07
C THR A 228 -25.80 -20.11 6.24
N GLY A 229 -25.51 -20.54 5.01
CA GLY A 229 -26.41 -21.40 4.23
C GLY A 229 -27.13 -20.78 3.02
N ALA A 230 -26.90 -19.51 2.67
CA ALA A 230 -27.41 -18.94 1.41
C ALA A 230 -26.25 -18.58 0.48
N MET A 231 -26.22 -19.19 -0.71
CA MET A 231 -25.37 -18.74 -1.81
C MET A 231 -25.63 -17.25 -2.06
N SER A 232 -24.58 -16.44 -1.94
CA SER A 232 -24.48 -15.10 -2.53
C SER A 232 -25.63 -14.11 -2.22
N SER A 233 -25.64 -13.52 -1.02
CA SER A 233 -26.49 -12.33 -0.77
C SER A 233 -25.89 -11.28 0.17
N ALA A 234 -24.67 -11.46 0.69
CA ALA A 234 -23.98 -10.42 1.49
C ALA A 234 -23.56 -9.17 0.67
N TRP A 235 -23.85 -9.13 -0.63
CA TRP A 235 -23.57 -7.99 -1.52
C TRP A 235 -24.68 -6.91 -1.52
N PHE A 236 -25.73 -7.04 -0.69
CA PHE A 236 -26.89 -6.14 -0.74
C PHE A 236 -27.24 -5.38 0.55
N HIS A 237 -26.40 -5.39 1.59
CA HIS A 237 -26.71 -4.63 2.81
C HIS A 237 -25.63 -3.60 3.16
N THR A 238 -25.77 -2.40 2.61
CA THR A 238 -25.48 -1.16 3.35
C THR A 238 -26.70 -0.86 4.21
N ASN A 239 -26.59 -0.98 5.54
CA ASN A 239 -27.69 -0.81 6.48
C ASN A 239 -28.18 0.66 6.53
N GLY A 240 -29.47 0.85 6.26
CA GLY A 240 -30.36 1.67 7.07
C GLY A 240 -31.47 0.76 7.58
N GLY A 241 -31.76 0.78 8.89
CA GLY A 241 -32.77 -0.09 9.49
C GLY A 241 -34.21 0.30 9.13
N SER A 242 -35.11 -0.67 9.31
CA SER A 242 -36.56 -0.68 9.05
C SER A 242 -36.97 -0.90 7.58
N GLY A 243 -37.96 -1.76 7.37
CA GLY A 243 -38.27 -2.40 6.10
C GLY A 243 -38.47 -1.42 4.94
N GLY A 244 -37.83 -1.73 3.83
CA GLY A 244 -37.81 -0.92 2.61
C GLY A 244 -36.54 -1.23 1.85
N SER A 245 -36.65 -2.08 0.84
CA SER A 245 -35.81 -1.94 -0.35
C SER A 245 -35.81 -0.46 -0.73
N ASN A 246 -34.66 0.19 -0.76
CA ASN A 246 -34.45 1.29 -1.70
C ASN A 246 -33.96 0.54 -2.96
N ASP A 247 -34.76 0.16 -3.96
CA ASP A 247 -35.85 0.81 -4.72
C ASP A 247 -35.59 2.24 -5.20
N ALA A 248 -34.69 3.01 -4.56
CA ALA A 248 -34.36 4.35 -5.03
C ALA A 248 -33.47 4.39 -6.30
N ASP A 249 -32.91 3.27 -6.77
CA ASP A 249 -32.25 3.15 -8.09
C ASP A 249 -33.06 2.20 -9.03
N MET A 250 -34.24 1.74 -8.60
CA MET A 250 -35.13 0.84 -9.37
C MET A 250 -36.48 1.49 -9.70
N GLU A 251 -36.81 2.64 -9.10
CA GLU A 251 -38.04 3.41 -9.38
C GLU A 251 -38.02 4.16 -10.74
N ASP A 252 -36.87 4.27 -11.41
CA ASP A 252 -36.75 4.92 -12.74
C ASP A 252 -36.49 3.92 -13.88
N MET A 253 -36.56 2.61 -13.63
CA MET A 253 -36.46 1.61 -14.69
C MET A 253 -37.86 1.08 -15.02
N ASP A 254 -38.42 1.58 -16.12
CA ASP A 254 -39.63 1.03 -16.75
C ASP A 254 -39.54 -0.51 -16.75
N GLY A 255 -40.49 -1.17 -16.10
CA GLY A 255 -40.49 -2.60 -15.73
C GLY A 255 -40.52 -3.61 -16.89
N THR A 256 -39.92 -3.26 -18.02
CA THR A 256 -39.84 -4.05 -19.27
C THR A 256 -38.41 -4.44 -19.66
N ALA A 257 -37.36 -3.96 -18.97
CA ALA A 257 -35.98 -4.27 -19.30
C ALA A 257 -35.49 -5.60 -18.67
N THR A 258 -35.44 -6.67 -19.48
CA THR A 258 -34.86 -7.98 -19.11
C THR A 258 -33.32 -8.03 -19.18
N VAL A 259 -32.68 -6.92 -19.53
CA VAL A 259 -31.22 -6.81 -19.65
C VAL A 259 -30.70 -5.95 -18.51
N LEU A 260 -30.05 -6.58 -17.52
CA LEU A 260 -29.22 -5.86 -16.54
C LEU A 260 -28.02 -5.27 -17.31
N PRO A 261 -27.89 -3.93 -17.43
CA PRO A 261 -26.73 -3.36 -18.09
C PRO A 261 -25.48 -3.77 -17.31
N ARG A 262 -24.53 -4.45 -17.95
CA ARG A 262 -23.26 -4.80 -17.28
C ARG A 262 -22.54 -3.50 -16.92
N ARG A 263 -22.31 -3.23 -15.63
CA ARG A 263 -21.45 -2.12 -15.21
C ARG A 263 -20.09 -2.29 -15.89
N GLU A 264 -19.63 -1.25 -16.58
CA GLU A 264 -18.28 -1.25 -17.16
C GLU A 264 -17.24 -1.36 -16.04
N SER A 265 -16.30 -2.28 -16.21
CA SER A 265 -15.14 -2.42 -15.33
C SER A 265 -14.19 -1.24 -15.52
N ILE A 266 -13.81 -0.59 -14.43
CA ILE A 266 -12.81 0.46 -14.41
C ILE A 266 -11.45 -0.18 -14.15
N ASN A 267 -10.41 0.22 -14.89
CA ASN A 267 -9.04 -0.14 -14.60
C ASN A 267 -8.52 0.73 -13.46
N VAL A 268 -8.83 0.32 -12.23
CA VAL A 268 -8.45 1.05 -11.02
C VAL A 268 -6.95 0.94 -10.80
N VAL A 269 -6.28 2.09 -10.73
CA VAL A 269 -4.86 2.22 -10.44
C VAL A 269 -4.61 2.23 -8.93
N ASN A 270 -5.40 3.01 -8.19
CA ASN A 270 -5.27 3.12 -6.74
C ASN A 270 -6.60 3.49 -6.06
N VAL A 271 -6.80 3.00 -4.84
CA VAL A 271 -7.86 3.42 -3.93
C VAL A 271 -7.23 3.72 -2.58
N SER A 272 -7.49 4.90 -2.04
CA SER A 272 -6.95 5.33 -0.76
C SER A 272 -7.98 6.15 0.01
N GLN A 273 -8.20 5.81 1.27
CA GLN A 273 -9.04 6.62 2.15
C GLN A 273 -8.32 7.94 2.51
N LEU A 274 -8.99 9.08 2.29
CA LEU A 274 -8.45 10.41 2.63
C LEU A 274 -8.88 10.87 4.02
N ASP A 275 -10.16 10.67 4.33
CA ASP A 275 -10.76 11.02 5.61
C ASP A 275 -11.90 10.04 5.96
N LYS A 276 -12.72 10.39 6.95
CA LYS A 276 -13.78 9.53 7.47
C LYS A 276 -14.83 9.12 6.45
N ASP A 277 -15.09 9.96 5.46
CA ASP A 277 -16.20 9.81 4.52
C ASP A 277 -15.78 10.04 3.06
N SER A 278 -14.47 10.14 2.78
CA SER A 278 -13.91 10.42 1.47
C SER A 278 -12.83 9.42 1.08
N VAL A 279 -12.95 8.91 -0.14
CA VAL A 279 -12.04 7.96 -0.77
C VAL A 279 -11.56 8.54 -2.08
N LEU A 280 -10.25 8.50 -2.27
CA LEU A 280 -9.60 8.79 -3.53
C LEU A 280 -9.61 7.53 -4.38
N VAL A 281 -10.12 7.64 -5.61
CA VAL A 281 -10.07 6.60 -6.64
C VAL A 281 -9.30 7.15 -7.83
N CYS A 282 -8.21 6.48 -8.19
CA CYS A 282 -7.43 6.78 -9.38
C CYS A 282 -7.67 5.72 -10.44
N TYR A 283 -7.94 6.15 -11.66
CA TYR A 283 -8.07 5.30 -12.83
C TYR A 283 -7.73 6.11 -14.09
N ASP A 284 -7.21 5.44 -15.11
CA ASP A 284 -6.78 6.05 -16.38
C ASP A 284 -5.87 7.27 -16.18
N ASN A 285 -6.37 8.49 -16.45
CA ASN A 285 -5.67 9.76 -16.28
C ASN A 285 -6.39 10.69 -15.30
N VAL A 286 -7.28 10.16 -14.44
CA VAL A 286 -8.08 10.94 -13.51
C VAL A 286 -7.95 10.45 -12.08
N VAL A 287 -7.96 11.40 -11.15
CA VAL A 287 -8.11 11.15 -9.72
C VAL A 287 -9.44 11.74 -9.29
N LYS A 288 -10.35 10.90 -8.79
CA LYS A 288 -11.65 11.31 -8.26
C LYS A 288 -11.70 11.14 -6.75
N ILE A 289 -12.28 12.11 -6.06
CA ILE A 289 -12.57 12.06 -4.63
C ILE A 289 -14.08 11.90 -4.47
N VAL A 290 -14.48 10.74 -3.97
CA VAL A 290 -15.87 10.34 -3.79
C VAL A 290 -16.14 10.02 -2.33
N ASN A 291 -17.42 10.09 -1.93
CA ASN A 291 -17.83 9.54 -0.65
C ASN A 291 -17.94 8.01 -0.71
N LEU A 292 -18.28 7.38 0.41
CA LEU A 292 -18.43 5.92 0.49
C LEU A 292 -19.57 5.37 -0.38
N GLN A 293 -20.55 6.20 -0.72
CA GLN A 293 -21.62 5.89 -1.67
C GLN A 293 -21.22 6.16 -3.13
N GLY A 294 -19.97 6.57 -3.36
CA GLY A 294 -19.36 6.83 -4.65
C GLY A 294 -19.81 8.13 -5.35
N LYS A 295 -20.45 9.04 -4.62
CA LYS A 295 -20.80 10.38 -5.12
C LYS A 295 -19.60 11.33 -5.01
N PRO A 296 -19.28 12.13 -6.03
CA PRO A 296 -18.20 13.11 -5.97
C PRO A 296 -18.38 14.09 -4.81
N ARG A 297 -17.32 14.35 -4.06
CA ARG A 297 -17.32 15.37 -2.99
C ARG A 297 -16.69 16.66 -3.49
N ASN A 298 -17.53 17.62 -3.89
CA ASN A 298 -17.05 18.97 -4.15
C ASN A 298 -17.30 19.82 -2.89
N THR A 299 -16.22 20.32 -2.29
CA THR A 299 -16.33 21.28 -1.18
C THR A 299 -15.58 22.56 -1.57
N ARG A 300 -15.91 23.70 -0.93
CA ARG A 300 -15.18 24.97 -1.19
C ARG A 300 -13.66 24.88 -0.95
N LYS A 301 -13.19 23.83 -0.27
CA LYS A 301 -11.79 23.62 0.08
C LYS A 301 -11.12 22.51 -0.75
N GLN A 302 -11.88 21.72 -1.51
CA GLN A 302 -11.37 20.52 -2.15
C GLN A 302 -12.12 20.21 -3.44
N LEU A 303 -11.35 20.02 -4.52
CA LEU A 303 -11.85 19.53 -5.80
C LEU A 303 -12.21 18.06 -5.71
N SER A 304 -13.32 17.68 -6.35
CA SER A 304 -13.76 16.29 -6.45
C SER A 304 -13.03 15.50 -7.54
N GLU A 305 -12.31 16.17 -8.44
CA GLU A 305 -11.71 15.58 -9.62
C GLU A 305 -10.44 16.34 -10.01
N LEU A 306 -9.38 15.60 -10.34
CA LEU A 306 -8.12 16.10 -10.89
C LEU A 306 -7.81 15.33 -12.16
N GLN A 307 -7.72 16.05 -13.28
CA GLN A 307 -7.47 15.49 -14.61
C GLN A 307 -6.02 15.68 -15.03
N PHE A 308 -5.33 14.60 -15.35
CA PHE A 308 -3.95 14.62 -15.84
C PHE A 308 -3.93 14.48 -17.37
N ASP A 309 -2.89 15.04 -17.99
CA ASP A 309 -2.62 14.99 -19.42
C ASP A 309 -1.82 13.75 -19.84
N PHE A 310 -1.53 12.86 -18.88
CA PHE A 310 -0.84 11.58 -19.07
C PHE A 310 -1.59 10.45 -18.38
N GLN A 311 -1.31 9.21 -18.79
CA GLN A 311 -1.82 8.02 -18.12
C GLN A 311 -1.08 7.77 -16.81
N ILE A 312 -1.83 7.62 -15.72
CA ILE A 312 -1.31 7.45 -14.38
C ILE A 312 -0.99 5.96 -14.16
N GLU A 313 0.24 5.65 -13.77
CA GLU A 313 0.66 4.29 -13.46
C GLU A 313 0.58 3.97 -11.97
N SER A 314 0.75 4.98 -11.11
CA SER A 314 0.57 4.86 -9.66
C SER A 314 0.38 6.22 -9.01
N THR A 315 -0.13 6.24 -7.78
CA THR A 315 -0.30 7.49 -7.03
C THR A 315 0.17 7.36 -5.59
N VAL A 316 0.60 8.49 -5.03
CA VAL A 316 0.87 8.64 -3.59
C VAL A 316 0.02 9.78 -3.06
N CYS A 317 -0.84 9.46 -2.09
CA CYS A 317 -1.72 10.43 -1.44
C CYS A 317 -0.98 11.14 -0.29
N LEU A 318 -0.79 12.44 -0.45
CA LEU A 318 -0.28 13.35 0.56
C LEU A 318 -1.46 14.02 1.28
N LYS A 319 -1.19 14.85 2.29
CA LYS A 319 -2.26 15.48 3.09
C LYS A 319 -3.14 16.42 2.25
N ASP A 320 -2.52 17.28 1.45
CA ASP A 320 -3.19 18.36 0.71
C ASP A 320 -3.00 18.25 -0.82
N SER A 321 -2.36 17.18 -1.28
CA SER A 321 -2.04 16.93 -2.68
C SER A 321 -1.97 15.44 -3.00
N VAL A 322 -1.94 15.12 -4.29
CA VAL A 322 -1.64 13.78 -4.80
C VAL A 322 -0.43 13.86 -5.72
N LEU A 323 0.48 12.91 -5.58
CA LEU A 323 1.55 12.68 -6.57
C LEU A 323 1.07 11.60 -7.53
N ALA A 324 0.97 11.93 -8.82
CA ALA A 324 0.66 10.99 -9.88
C ALA A 324 1.94 10.65 -10.65
N PHE A 325 2.29 9.37 -10.68
CA PHE A 325 3.47 8.87 -11.37
C PHE A 325 3.08 8.38 -12.76
N HIS A 326 3.92 8.70 -13.72
CA HIS A 326 3.85 8.20 -15.08
C HIS A 326 5.20 7.63 -15.47
N LYS A 327 5.25 6.97 -16.64
CA LYS A 327 6.44 6.29 -17.14
C LYS A 327 7.76 7.05 -17.01
N HIS A 328 7.74 8.38 -17.17
CA HIS A 328 8.94 9.22 -17.26
C HIS A 328 9.08 10.20 -16.09
N GLY A 329 8.35 10.00 -15.00
CA GLY A 329 8.43 10.89 -13.85
C GLY A 329 7.14 10.99 -13.05
N MET A 330 6.86 12.18 -12.54
CA MET A 330 5.68 12.41 -11.70
C MET A 330 5.20 13.87 -11.77
N GLN A 331 3.93 14.06 -11.48
CA GLN A 331 3.32 15.37 -11.28
C GLN A 331 2.51 15.37 -9.98
N GLY A 332 2.81 16.30 -9.09
CA GLY A 332 2.06 16.58 -7.88
C GLY A 332 0.99 17.63 -8.15
N ARG A 333 -0.25 17.42 -7.69
CA ARG A 333 -1.34 18.40 -7.78
C ARG A 333 -2.04 18.62 -6.45
N SER A 334 -2.35 19.87 -6.13
CA SER A 334 -3.09 20.21 -4.92
C SER A 334 -4.56 19.81 -5.02
N PHE A 335 -5.11 19.23 -3.96
CA PHE A 335 -6.55 18.97 -3.89
C PHE A 335 -7.39 20.26 -3.79
N LYS A 336 -6.80 21.39 -3.41
CA LYS A 336 -7.54 22.64 -3.17
C LYS A 336 -7.97 23.33 -4.46
N ASN A 337 -7.05 23.47 -5.41
CA ASN A 337 -7.23 24.21 -6.65
C ASN A 337 -6.76 23.44 -7.90
N GLY A 338 -6.18 22.26 -7.73
CA GLY A 338 -5.67 21.45 -8.84
C GLY A 338 -4.35 21.96 -9.43
N GLU A 339 -3.75 22.99 -8.85
CA GLU A 339 -2.46 23.52 -9.32
C GLU A 339 -1.36 22.48 -9.17
N VAL A 340 -0.45 22.48 -10.14
CA VAL A 340 0.75 21.64 -10.13
C VAL A 340 1.67 22.15 -9.04
N THR A 341 1.89 21.33 -8.01
CA THR A 341 2.77 21.65 -6.88
C THR A 341 4.21 21.26 -7.17
N GLN A 342 4.40 20.16 -7.91
CA GLN A 342 5.72 19.59 -8.21
C GLN A 342 5.63 18.87 -9.56
N GLU A 343 6.71 18.86 -10.33
CA GLU A 343 6.78 18.12 -11.58
C GLU A 343 8.23 17.69 -11.84
N ILE A 344 8.40 16.42 -12.22
CA ILE A 344 9.68 15.83 -12.58
C ILE A 344 9.42 15.06 -13.86
N VAL A 345 10.15 15.39 -14.93
CA VAL A 345 10.06 14.69 -16.21
C VAL A 345 11.46 14.40 -16.71
N ASP A 346 11.74 13.13 -16.90
CA ASP A 346 13.00 12.63 -17.41
C ASP A 346 12.74 11.48 -18.38
N LYS A 347 12.87 11.78 -19.67
CA LYS A 347 12.62 10.83 -20.77
C LYS A 347 13.77 9.85 -20.98
N SER A 348 14.91 10.05 -20.33
CA SER A 348 16.04 9.12 -20.41
C SER A 348 15.80 7.85 -19.59
N HIS A 349 14.90 7.92 -18.60
CA HIS A 349 14.56 6.83 -17.72
C HIS A 349 13.08 6.46 -17.78
N VAL A 350 12.79 5.22 -17.41
CA VAL A 350 11.45 4.71 -17.12
C VAL A 350 11.37 4.42 -15.63
N TYR A 351 10.42 5.04 -14.93
CA TYR A 351 10.28 4.94 -13.48
C TYR A 351 9.09 4.06 -13.11
N ARG A 352 9.23 3.28 -12.03
CA ARG A 352 8.14 2.55 -11.38
C ARG A 352 8.15 2.77 -9.88
N LEU A 353 7.00 3.13 -9.32
CA LEU A 353 6.83 3.23 -7.86
C LEU A 353 6.92 1.84 -7.21
N LEU A 354 7.83 1.71 -6.24
CA LEU A 354 7.99 0.50 -5.44
C LEU A 354 7.21 0.55 -4.13
N GLY A 355 7.11 1.74 -3.53
CA GLY A 355 6.34 1.91 -2.30
C GLY A 355 6.39 3.33 -1.77
N SER A 356 5.47 3.61 -0.86
CA SER A 356 5.36 4.88 -0.16
C SER A 356 5.03 4.59 1.29
N ASP A 357 6.03 4.63 2.17
CA ASP A 357 5.84 4.33 3.59
C ASP A 357 5.85 5.59 4.44
N ARG A 358 5.04 5.62 5.49
CA ARG A 358 4.96 6.74 6.43
C ARG A 358 5.88 6.44 7.60
N LEU A 359 6.98 7.18 7.69
CA LEU A 359 7.94 7.06 8.77
C LEU A 359 7.65 8.10 9.86
N SER A 360 7.80 7.71 11.12
CA SER A 360 7.63 8.60 12.26
C SER A 360 8.73 8.39 13.28
N LYS A 361 9.54 9.42 13.54
CA LYS A 361 10.48 9.45 14.67
C LYS A 361 9.75 9.96 15.91
N LYS A 362 10.12 9.45 17.09
CA LYS A 362 9.64 10.01 18.36
C LYS A 362 10.01 11.50 18.39
N LYS A 363 9.02 12.37 18.62
CA LYS A 363 9.14 13.83 18.70
C LYS A 363 9.49 14.58 17.41
N LEU A 364 9.47 13.93 16.24
CA LEU A 364 9.64 14.61 14.94
C LEU A 364 8.34 14.49 14.14
N PRO A 365 8.00 15.46 13.28
CA PRO A 365 6.93 15.28 12.29
C PRO A 365 7.17 13.99 11.50
N SER A 366 6.07 13.30 11.20
CA SER A 366 6.09 12.16 10.31
C SER A 366 6.37 12.62 8.89
N TRP A 367 7.23 11.91 8.17
CA TRP A 367 7.48 12.12 6.76
C TRP A 367 7.21 10.84 5.98
N ARG A 368 7.14 10.94 4.65
CA ARG A 368 6.97 9.79 3.77
C ARG A 368 8.26 9.47 3.04
N VAL A 369 8.57 8.19 2.94
CA VAL A 369 9.65 7.67 2.10
C VAL A 369 9.00 7.03 0.88
N VAL A 370 9.19 7.66 -0.27
CA VAL A 370 8.71 7.19 -1.56
C VAL A 370 9.88 6.62 -2.33
N VAL A 371 9.79 5.35 -2.70
CA VAL A 371 10.88 4.59 -3.35
C VAL A 371 10.46 4.23 -4.76
N LEU A 372 11.37 4.44 -5.70
CA LEU A 372 11.20 4.20 -7.13
C LEU A 372 12.33 3.31 -7.63
N GLU A 373 12.05 2.48 -8.62
CA GLU A 373 13.08 1.91 -9.48
C GLU A 373 13.07 2.61 -10.83
N SER A 374 14.21 2.63 -11.51
CA SER A 374 14.31 3.11 -12.88
C SER A 374 15.15 2.22 -13.78
N HIS A 375 14.82 2.25 -15.06
CA HIS A 375 15.58 1.65 -16.15
C HIS A 375 15.83 2.68 -17.26
N LEU A 376 16.89 2.53 -18.04
CA LEU A 376 17.11 3.39 -19.20
C LEU A 376 16.02 3.14 -20.26
N SER A 377 15.47 4.22 -20.81
CA SER A 377 14.39 4.14 -21.82
C SER A 377 14.85 3.57 -23.16
N ARG A 378 16.16 3.66 -23.44
CA ARG A 378 16.82 3.00 -24.57
C ARG A 378 18.01 2.22 -24.02
N PRO A 379 18.01 0.87 -24.08
CA PRO A 379 19.20 0.11 -23.73
C PRO A 379 20.33 0.51 -24.68
N ILE A 380 21.50 0.84 -24.13
CA ILE A 380 22.70 1.05 -24.95
C ILE A 380 23.03 -0.33 -25.52
N GLN A 381 22.91 -0.50 -26.85
CA GLN A 381 23.48 -1.67 -27.54
C GLN A 381 25.00 -1.59 -27.40
N ARG A 382 25.56 -2.06 -26.29
CA ARG A 382 26.95 -2.48 -26.24
C ARG A 382 27.01 -3.87 -26.87
N GLU A 383 27.71 -3.96 -27.99
CA GLU A 383 27.96 -5.20 -28.70
C GLU A 383 28.37 -6.32 -27.72
N GLY A 384 27.64 -7.44 -27.74
CA GLY A 384 28.20 -8.74 -27.36
C GLY A 384 27.74 -9.41 -26.07
N THR A 385 27.09 -8.75 -25.10
CA THR A 385 26.58 -9.44 -23.89
C THR A 385 25.29 -8.80 -23.40
N LEU A 386 24.20 -9.58 -23.37
CA LEU A 386 22.98 -9.25 -22.63
C LEU A 386 23.32 -9.28 -21.13
N THR A 387 23.93 -8.23 -20.61
CA THR A 387 23.92 -7.99 -19.17
C THR A 387 22.49 -7.59 -18.83
N GLU A 388 21.82 -8.36 -17.98
CA GLU A 388 20.62 -7.90 -17.28
C GLU A 388 21.04 -6.61 -16.53
N GLU A 389 20.85 -5.45 -17.16
CA GLU A 389 21.11 -4.16 -16.51
C GLU A 389 20.11 -4.05 -15.35
N GLY A 390 20.63 -4.15 -14.13
CA GLY A 390 19.83 -4.00 -12.91
C GLY A 390 19.14 -2.63 -12.86
N ALA A 391 18.09 -2.52 -12.05
CA ALA A 391 17.34 -1.29 -11.89
C ALA A 391 18.05 -0.32 -10.94
N ASP A 392 18.13 0.96 -11.29
CA ASP A 392 18.59 1.97 -10.34
C ASP A 392 17.48 2.26 -9.32
N LEU A 393 17.83 2.42 -8.04
CA LEU A 393 16.86 2.74 -6.99
C LEU A 393 16.95 4.20 -6.59
N TYR A 394 15.80 4.83 -6.42
CA TYR A 394 15.66 6.25 -6.08
C TYR A 394 14.72 6.43 -4.90
N ILE A 395 14.95 7.51 -4.15
CA ILE A 395 13.99 8.07 -3.20
C ILE A 395 13.52 9.44 -3.68
N LEU A 396 12.26 9.77 -3.46
CA LEU A 396 11.76 11.13 -3.70
C LEU A 396 12.14 12.03 -2.52
N ALA A 397 13.06 12.96 -2.73
CA ALA A 397 13.41 13.98 -1.74
C ALA A 397 12.55 15.24 -1.92
N GLY A 398 12.35 16.01 -0.85
CA GLY A 398 11.70 17.33 -0.90
C GLY A 398 10.18 17.34 -1.10
N HIS A 399 9.50 16.17 -1.07
CA HIS A 399 8.07 16.08 -1.36
C HIS A 399 7.15 16.29 -0.14
N GLU A 400 7.64 16.16 1.09
CA GLU A 400 6.94 16.57 2.32
C GLU A 400 7.95 16.98 3.42
N ALA A 401 7.98 18.27 3.77
CA ALA A 401 8.29 18.71 5.13
C ALA A 401 6.94 19.08 5.78
N SER A 402 6.34 18.14 6.52
CA SER A 402 5.20 18.47 7.36
C SER A 402 5.71 19.35 8.51
N TYR A 403 5.54 20.66 8.42
CA TYR A 403 5.68 21.57 9.57
C TYR A 403 4.41 21.56 10.43
#